data_AF-A0A6M3XX02-F1
#
_entry.id   AF-A0A6M3XX02-F1
#
_cell.length_a   1.000
_cell.length_b   1.000
_cell.length_c   1.000
_cell.angle_alpha   90.00
_cell.angle_beta   90.00
_cell.angle_gamma   90.00
#
_symmetry.space_group_name_H-M   'P 1'
#
loop_
_entity.id
_entity.type
_entity.pdbx_description
1 polymer ?
#
loop_
_entity_poly.entity_id
_entity_poly.type
_entity_poly.pdbx_seq_one_letter_code
_entity_poly.pdbx_strand_id
1 'polypeptide(L)'
;MLNRKLKVISLILCIVLIMGMVAYAEYQPFKVKLNLFERLVCMALLPAEGSFATLKIVRELQMELAPTEEEYKLAGLKDDLLTGGINAELGWDKVEDKEIVFGDIAKAIIVSALKKLDEAEKLTQQHFSLYEKFVIGEKKEGE
;
A
#
# COMPACT_ATOMS: atom_id res chain seq x y z
N MET A 1 53.00 8.09 9.17
CA MET A 1 51.83 8.45 8.33
C MET A 1 50.71 7.40 8.33
N LEU A 2 51.01 6.10 8.45
CA LEU A 2 50.03 5.01 8.37
C LEU A 2 48.94 5.05 9.47
N ASN A 3 49.30 5.34 10.72
CA ASN A 3 48.35 5.43 11.84
C ASN A 3 47.32 6.57 11.70
N ARG A 4 47.66 7.64 10.97
CA ARG A 4 46.73 8.77 10.76
C ARG A 4 45.69 8.40 9.70
N LYS A 5 46.09 7.68 8.65
CA LYS A 5 45.18 7.15 7.62
C LYS A 5 44.23 6.09 8.19
N LEU A 6 44.73 5.19 9.04
CA LEU A 6 43.91 4.15 9.67
C LEU A 6 42.83 4.72 10.61
N LYS A 7 43.16 5.75 11.40
CA LYS A 7 42.19 6.46 12.25
C LYS A 7 41.09 7.17 11.45
N VAL A 8 41.45 7.78 10.32
CA VAL A 8 40.47 8.45 9.44
C VAL A 8 39.53 7.43 8.79
N ILE A 9 40.07 6.29 8.31
CA ILE A 9 39.25 5.21 7.75
C ILE A 9 38.30 4.65 8.80
N SER A 10 38.77 4.38 10.02
CA SER A 10 37.93 3.91 11.12
C SER A 10 36.81 4.89 11.46
N LEU A 11 37.11 6.19 11.50
CA LEU A 11 36.11 7.23 11.79
C LEU A 11 35.05 7.31 10.69
N ILE A 12 35.45 7.27 9.41
CA ILE A 12 34.53 7.25 8.28
C ILE A 12 33.62 6.01 8.34
N LEU A 13 34.18 4.85 8.65
CA LEU A 13 33.41 3.60 8.76
C LEU A 13 32.38 3.67 9.90
N CYS A 14 32.75 4.22 11.06
CA CYS A 14 31.82 4.46 12.16
C CYS A 14 30.71 5.44 11.76
N ILE A 15 31.02 6.53 11.06
CA ILE A 15 30.01 7.50 10.61
C ILE A 15 29.03 6.85 9.63
N VAL A 16 29.51 6.05 8.67
CA VAL A 16 28.64 5.33 7.72
C VAL A 16 27.75 4.32 8.44
N LEU A 17 28.28 3.57 9.40
CA LEU A 17 27.49 2.64 10.21
C LEU A 17 26.43 3.34 11.05
N ILE A 18 26.78 4.46 11.68
CA ILE A 18 25.84 5.27 12.47
C ILE A 18 24.74 5.83 11.57
N MET A 19 25.09 6.40 10.42
CA MET A 19 24.09 6.90 9.46
C MET A 19 23.17 5.80 8.94
N GLY A 20 23.71 4.60 8.66
CA GLY A 20 22.90 3.45 8.26
C GLY A 20 21.94 2.98 9.36
N MET A 21 22.37 2.97 10.62
CA MET A 21 21.52 2.62 11.76
C MET A 21 20.44 3.67 12.03
N VAL A 22 20.77 4.96 11.90
CA VAL A 22 19.80 6.06 12.06
C VAL A 22 18.74 6.00 10.96
N ALA A 23 19.14 5.85 9.69
CA ALA A 23 18.21 5.73 8.57
C ALA A 23 17.26 4.52 8.71
N TYR A 24 17.74 3.40 9.24
CA TYR A 24 16.89 2.23 9.49
C TYR A 24 15.89 2.44 10.64
N ALA A 25 16.28 3.18 11.67
CA ALA A 25 15.42 3.46 12.81
C ALA A 25 14.24 4.39 12.47
N GLU A 26 14.38 5.22 11.42
CA GLU A 26 13.39 6.21 11.00
C GLU A 26 12.41 5.71 9.93
N TYR A 27 12.60 4.50 9.37
CA TYR A 27 11.65 3.95 8.40
C TYR A 27 10.32 3.57 9.08
N GLN A 28 9.29 4.40 8.84
CA GLN A 28 7.91 4.13 9.25
C GLN A 28 7.12 3.67 8.02
N PRO A 29 6.76 2.38 7.92
CA PRO A 29 5.98 1.91 6.79
C PRO A 29 4.58 2.53 6.84
N PHE A 30 4.00 2.86 5.69
CA PHE A 30 2.65 3.40 5.63
C PHE A 30 1.63 2.32 6.00
N LYS A 31 0.84 2.57 7.04
CA LYS A 31 -0.20 1.66 7.52
C LYS A 31 -1.56 2.29 7.32
N VAL A 32 -2.48 1.51 6.80
CA VAL A 32 -3.85 1.97 6.57
C VAL A 32 -4.84 0.86 6.88
N LYS A 33 -5.91 1.22 7.60
CA LYS A 33 -7.00 0.31 7.90
C LYS A 33 -8.01 0.34 6.76
N LEU A 34 -8.21 -0.82 6.11
CA LEU A 34 -9.08 -0.98 4.94
C LEU A 34 -10.17 -2.00 5.23
N ASN A 35 -11.41 -1.66 4.88
CA ASN A 35 -12.49 -2.64 4.85
C ASN A 35 -12.38 -3.56 3.63
N LEU A 36 -13.17 -4.63 3.59
CA LEU A 36 -13.13 -5.61 2.50
C LEU A 36 -13.40 -4.99 1.12
N PHE A 37 -14.36 -4.07 1.02
CA PHE A 37 -14.69 -3.40 -0.23
C PHE A 37 -13.54 -2.52 -0.73
N GLU A 38 -12.96 -1.71 0.15
CA GLU A 38 -11.81 -0.85 -0.13
C GLU A 38 -10.60 -1.64 -0.61
N ARG A 39 -10.37 -2.84 -0.06
CA ARG A 39 -9.30 -3.73 -0.53
C ARG A 39 -9.50 -4.14 -1.98
N LEU A 40 -10.72 -4.52 -2.36
CA LEU A 40 -11.05 -4.89 -3.74
C LEU A 40 -10.93 -3.69 -4.70
N VAL A 41 -11.40 -2.51 -4.30
CA VAL A 41 -11.21 -1.28 -5.11
C VAL A 41 -9.72 -0.96 -5.24
N CYS A 42 -8.93 -1.12 -4.18
CA CYS A 42 -7.48 -0.92 -4.21
C CYS A 42 -6.80 -1.90 -5.18
N MET A 43 -7.23 -3.17 -5.22
CA MET A 43 -6.75 -4.14 -6.21
C MET A 43 -7.04 -3.71 -7.65
N ALA A 44 -8.18 -3.08 -7.91
CA ALA A 44 -8.55 -2.59 -9.24
C ALA A 44 -7.68 -1.41 -9.71
N LEU A 45 -7.00 -0.71 -8.79
CA LEU A 45 -6.06 0.37 -9.12
C LEU A 45 -4.66 -0.13 -9.49
N LEU A 46 -4.37 -1.42 -9.29
CA LEU A 46 -3.05 -1.98 -9.53
C LEU A 46 -2.77 -2.13 -11.04
N PRO A 47 -1.56 -1.77 -11.50
CA PRO A 47 -1.24 -1.86 -12.92
C PRO A 47 -1.09 -3.31 -13.37
N ALA A 48 -1.64 -3.62 -14.54
CA ALA A 48 -1.51 -4.93 -15.17
C ALA A 48 -0.14 -5.12 -15.87
N GLU A 49 0.56 -4.04 -16.16
CA GLU A 49 1.85 -4.02 -16.87
C GLU A 49 2.90 -3.18 -16.13
N GLY A 50 4.17 -3.51 -16.34
CA GLY A 50 5.29 -2.81 -15.71
C GLY A 50 6.58 -3.63 -15.74
N SER A 51 7.61 -3.14 -15.06
CA SER A 51 8.85 -3.90 -14.87
C SER A 51 8.60 -5.16 -14.03
N PHE A 52 9.45 -6.18 -14.15
CA PHE A 52 9.36 -7.38 -13.31
C PHE A 52 9.37 -7.07 -11.81
N ALA A 53 10.19 -6.10 -11.38
CA ALA A 53 10.22 -5.65 -9.99
C ALA A 53 8.87 -5.03 -9.56
N THR A 54 8.28 -4.19 -10.41
CA THR A 54 6.94 -3.61 -10.17
C THR A 54 5.88 -4.70 -10.08
N LEU A 55 5.86 -5.64 -11.03
CA LEU A 55 4.88 -6.72 -11.05
C LEU A 55 5.02 -7.66 -9.85
N LYS A 56 6.24 -7.87 -9.34
CA LYS A 56 6.46 -8.63 -8.11
C LYS A 56 5.85 -7.93 -6.89
N ILE A 57 6.07 -6.62 -6.75
CA ILE A 57 5.47 -5.81 -5.68
C ILE A 57 3.93 -5.82 -5.79
N VAL A 58 3.41 -5.65 -7.00
CA VAL A 58 1.96 -5.73 -7.27
C VAL A 58 1.41 -7.09 -6.86
N ARG A 59 2.11 -8.19 -7.19
CA ARG A 59 1.68 -9.54 -6.84
C ARG A 59 1.63 -9.76 -5.32
N GLU A 60 2.65 -9.30 -4.60
CA GLU A 60 2.69 -9.38 -3.13
C GLU A 60 1.55 -8.57 -2.51
N LEU A 61 1.31 -7.35 -2.98
CA LEU A 61 0.22 -6.51 -2.51
C LEU A 61 -1.17 -7.12 -2.84
N GLN A 62 -1.35 -7.72 -4.01
CA GLN A 62 -2.59 -8.42 -4.36
C GLN A 62 -2.91 -9.54 -3.38
N MET A 63 -1.91 -10.33 -2.98
CA MET A 63 -2.10 -11.40 -2.01
C MET A 63 -2.48 -10.87 -0.64
N GLU A 64 -1.93 -9.72 -0.24
CA GLU A 64 -2.22 -9.09 1.06
C GLU A 64 -3.62 -8.46 1.12
N LEU A 65 -4.08 -7.89 -0.01
CA LEU A 65 -5.41 -7.29 -0.17
C LEU A 65 -6.50 -8.34 -0.42
N ALA A 66 -6.16 -9.51 -0.96
CA ALA A 66 -7.12 -10.54 -1.29
C ALA A 66 -7.94 -10.99 -0.07
N PRO A 67 -9.25 -11.28 -0.25
CA PRO A 67 -10.04 -11.89 0.81
C PRO A 67 -9.51 -13.28 1.17
N THR A 68 -9.50 -13.63 2.46
CA THR A 68 -9.27 -15.03 2.88
C THR A 68 -10.51 -15.88 2.65
N GLU A 69 -10.39 -17.21 2.79
CA GLU A 69 -11.52 -18.12 2.66
C GLU A 69 -12.60 -17.86 3.72
N GLU A 70 -12.19 -17.51 4.94
CA GLU A 70 -13.08 -17.14 6.03
C GLU A 70 -13.82 -15.84 5.72
N GLU A 71 -13.12 -14.82 5.24
CA GLU A 71 -13.73 -13.55 4.83
C GLU A 71 -14.71 -13.75 3.68
N TYR A 72 -14.37 -14.63 2.72
CA TYR A 72 -15.24 -15.01 1.62
C TYR A 72 -16.58 -15.58 2.11
N LYS A 73 -16.53 -16.46 3.12
CA LYS A 73 -17.72 -17.05 3.76
C LYS A 73 -18.50 -16.04 4.59
N LEU A 74 -17.82 -15.20 5.38
CA LEU A 74 -18.45 -14.21 6.26
C LEU A 74 -19.23 -13.15 5.49
N ALA A 75 -18.64 -12.61 4.42
CA ALA A 75 -19.31 -11.62 3.57
C ALA A 75 -20.29 -12.26 2.57
N GLY A 76 -20.26 -13.59 2.40
CA GLY A 76 -21.03 -14.28 1.37
C GLY A 76 -20.66 -13.79 -0.02
N LEU A 77 -19.36 -13.73 -0.32
CA LEU A 77 -18.89 -13.23 -1.61
C LEU A 77 -19.34 -14.16 -2.73
N LYS A 78 -19.88 -13.58 -3.80
CA LYS A 78 -20.21 -14.28 -5.04
C LYS A 78 -19.90 -13.42 -6.25
N ASP A 79 -19.54 -14.08 -7.33
CA ASP A 79 -19.39 -13.43 -8.62
C ASP A 79 -20.76 -12.94 -9.11
N ASP A 80 -20.85 -11.66 -9.40
CA ASP A 80 -21.99 -11.07 -10.07
C ASP A 80 -21.87 -11.31 -11.57
N LEU A 81 -22.57 -12.34 -12.05
CA LEU A 81 -22.56 -12.75 -13.46
C LEU A 81 -23.15 -11.68 -14.40
N LEU A 82 -23.88 -10.69 -13.89
CA LEU A 82 -24.48 -9.62 -14.72
C LEU A 82 -23.52 -8.46 -14.93
N THR A 83 -22.73 -8.11 -13.90
CA THR A 83 -21.82 -6.95 -13.95
C THR A 83 -20.35 -7.34 -14.10
N GLY A 84 -20.02 -8.63 -13.95
CA GLY A 84 -18.65 -9.12 -13.87
C GLY A 84 -17.93 -8.70 -12.58
N GLY A 85 -18.69 -8.25 -11.57
CA GLY A 85 -18.18 -7.80 -10.29
C GLY A 85 -18.24 -8.87 -9.20
N ILE A 86 -17.91 -8.47 -7.97
CA ILE A 86 -18.10 -9.30 -6.76
C ILE A 86 -19.19 -8.64 -5.91
N ASN A 87 -20.15 -9.43 -5.47
CA ASN A 87 -21.19 -8.99 -4.53
C ASN A 87 -20.98 -9.68 -3.17
N ALA A 88 -21.26 -8.95 -2.08
CA ALA A 88 -21.26 -9.48 -0.72
C ALA A 88 -22.71 -9.69 -0.25
N GLU A 89 -23.27 -10.89 -0.43
CA GLU A 89 -24.67 -11.18 -0.13
C GLU A 89 -25.03 -10.99 1.35
N LEU A 90 -24.07 -11.21 2.26
CA LEU A 90 -24.29 -11.10 3.70
C LEU A 90 -23.89 -9.72 4.25
N GLY A 91 -23.32 -8.85 3.41
CA GLY A 91 -22.89 -7.50 3.76
C GLY A 91 -21.38 -7.35 3.91
N TRP A 92 -20.86 -6.21 3.45
CA TRP A 92 -19.45 -5.85 3.55
C TRP A 92 -18.98 -5.61 5.00
N ASP A 93 -19.91 -5.32 5.91
CA ASP A 93 -19.69 -5.07 7.36
C ASP A 93 -19.42 -6.35 8.17
N LYS A 94 -19.59 -7.54 7.57
CA LYS A 94 -19.36 -8.83 8.25
C LYS A 94 -17.89 -9.18 8.41
N VAL A 95 -17.02 -8.49 7.68
CA VAL A 95 -15.59 -8.68 7.75
C VAL A 95 -14.98 -7.47 8.40
N GLU A 96 -14.22 -7.69 9.47
CA GLU A 96 -13.52 -6.61 10.15
C GLU A 96 -12.50 -5.95 9.23
N ASP A 97 -12.38 -4.65 9.37
CA ASP A 97 -11.35 -3.86 8.72
C ASP A 97 -9.95 -4.35 9.09
N LYS A 98 -9.10 -4.55 8.09
CA LYS A 98 -7.74 -5.05 8.23
C LYS A 98 -6.73 -3.91 8.09
N GLU A 99 -5.74 -3.86 8.99
CA GLU A 99 -4.57 -2.98 8.82
C GLU A 99 -3.64 -3.58 7.75
N ILE A 100 -3.38 -2.82 6.69
CA ILE A 100 -2.51 -3.21 5.59
C ILE A 100 -1.28 -2.31 5.60
N VAL A 101 -0.11 -2.93 5.45
CA VAL A 101 1.18 -2.25 5.40
C VAL A 101 1.60 -2.09 3.94
N PHE A 102 1.81 -0.86 3.50
CA PHE A 102 2.32 -0.56 2.17
C PHE A 102 3.78 -0.12 2.25
N GLY A 103 4.63 -0.72 1.42
CA GLY A 103 5.93 -0.15 1.11
C GLY A 103 5.79 1.08 0.22
N ASP A 104 6.84 1.91 0.17
CA ASP A 104 6.82 3.20 -0.53
C ASP A 104 6.39 3.10 -1.99
N ILE A 105 6.89 2.10 -2.71
CA ILE A 105 6.55 1.87 -4.12
C ILE A 105 5.08 1.45 -4.26
N ALA A 106 4.60 0.55 -3.40
CA ALA A 106 3.22 0.08 -3.42
C ALA A 106 2.24 1.24 -3.14
N LYS A 107 2.54 2.06 -2.14
CA LYS A 107 1.79 3.28 -1.84
C LYS A 107 1.80 4.26 -3.01
N ALA A 108 2.98 4.51 -3.59
CA ALA A 108 3.12 5.43 -4.72
C ALA A 108 2.31 4.99 -5.95
N ILE A 109 2.20 3.69 -6.20
CA ILE A 109 1.34 3.13 -7.27
C ILE A 109 -0.12 3.52 -7.03
N ILE A 110 -0.65 3.31 -5.82
CA ILE A 110 -2.04 3.64 -5.48
C ILE A 110 -2.30 5.14 -5.56
N VAL A 111 -1.43 5.96 -4.97
CA VAL A 111 -1.53 7.43 -5.02
C VAL A 111 -1.48 7.93 -6.46
N SER A 112 -0.58 7.39 -7.29
CA SER A 112 -0.47 7.76 -8.70
C SER A 112 -1.74 7.41 -9.47
N ALA A 113 -2.31 6.23 -9.24
CA ALA A 113 -3.55 5.81 -9.89
C ALA A 113 -4.74 6.71 -9.50
N LEU A 114 -4.90 7.00 -8.21
CA LEU A 114 -5.96 7.88 -7.71
C LEU A 114 -5.83 9.31 -8.24
N LYS A 115 -4.62 9.89 -8.25
CA LYS A 115 -4.39 11.23 -8.81
C LYS A 115 -4.68 11.28 -10.31
N LYS A 116 -4.29 10.26 -11.08
CA LYS A 116 -4.62 10.19 -12.52
C LYS A 116 -6.13 10.11 -12.76
N LEU A 117 -6.88 9.39 -11.92
CA LEU A 117 -8.34 9.34 -12.01
C LEU A 117 -8.98 10.69 -11.67
N ASP A 118 -8.45 11.40 -10.67
CA ASP A 118 -8.90 12.73 -10.26
C ASP A 118 -8.65 13.77 -11.36
N GLU A 119 -7.42 13.81 -11.88
CA GLU A 119 -7.01 14.66 -13.01
C GLU A 119 -7.86 14.40 -14.27
N ALA A 120 -8.35 13.17 -14.44
CA ALA A 120 -9.21 12.78 -15.55
C ALA A 120 -10.72 12.92 -15.26
N GLU A 121 -11.11 13.41 -14.08
CA GLU A 121 -12.51 13.48 -13.60
C GLU A 121 -13.25 12.12 -13.64
N LYS A 122 -12.51 11.02 -13.39
CA LYS A 122 -13.01 9.63 -13.42
C LYS A 122 -13.13 8.98 -12.05
N LEU A 123 -12.87 9.74 -10.97
CA LEU A 123 -13.14 9.23 -9.62
C LEU A 123 -14.63 8.96 -9.45
N THR A 124 -14.94 7.73 -9.07
CA THR A 124 -16.30 7.32 -8.67
C THR A 124 -16.41 7.28 -7.16
N GLN A 125 -17.63 7.16 -6.63
CA GLN A 125 -17.92 7.05 -5.19
C GLN A 125 -17.11 5.94 -4.49
N GLN A 126 -16.78 4.87 -5.22
CA GLN A 126 -16.00 3.75 -4.69
C GLN A 126 -14.56 4.15 -4.30
N HIS A 127 -14.03 5.22 -4.89
CA HIS A 127 -12.67 5.71 -4.64
C HIS A 127 -12.59 6.73 -3.50
N PHE A 128 -13.72 7.27 -3.03
CA PHE A 128 -13.74 8.43 -2.13
C PHE A 128 -12.91 8.19 -0.85
N SER A 129 -13.21 7.11 -0.12
CA SER A 129 -12.50 6.77 1.12
C SER A 129 -11.01 6.44 0.86
N LEU A 130 -10.69 5.78 -0.25
CA LEU A 130 -9.30 5.53 -0.63
C LEU A 130 -8.54 6.83 -0.90
N TYR A 131 -9.16 7.78 -1.59
CA TYR A 131 -8.53 9.09 -1.84
C TYR A 131 -8.27 9.84 -0.53
N GLU A 132 -9.24 9.85 0.39
CA GLU A 132 -9.04 10.44 1.72
C GLU A 132 -7.87 9.78 2.46
N LYS A 133 -7.81 8.45 2.48
CA LYS A 133 -6.79 7.68 3.22
C LYS A 133 -5.39 7.79 2.61
N PHE A 134 -5.26 7.76 1.28
CA PHE A 134 -3.96 7.69 0.60
C PHE A 134 -3.42 9.05 0.14
N VAL A 135 -4.28 10.02 -0.17
CA VAL A 135 -3.87 11.31 -0.76
C VAL A 135 -4.02 12.47 0.23
N ILE A 136 -5.11 12.51 0.99
CA ILE A 136 -5.38 13.61 1.94
C ILE A 136 -4.77 13.31 3.31
N GLY A 137 -4.83 12.05 3.76
CA GLY A 137 -4.30 11.59 5.04
C GLY A 137 -2.80 11.88 5.23
N GLU A 138 -2.04 12.03 4.15
CA GLU A 138 -0.63 12.44 4.19
C GLU A 138 -0.39 13.82 4.82
N LYS A 139 -1.39 14.71 4.83
CA LYS A 139 -1.23 16.08 5.37
C LYS A 139 -1.24 16.15 6.90
N LYS A 140 -1.76 15.15 7.61
CA LYS A 140 -2.01 15.26 9.06
C LYS A 140 -0.86 14.77 9.95
N GLU A 141 0.11 14.05 9.41
CA GLU A 141 1.27 13.55 10.18
C GLU A 141 2.48 14.52 10.15
N GLY A 142 2.33 15.70 9.54
CA GLY A 142 3.39 16.70 9.38
C GLY A 142 3.03 18.13 9.79
N GLU A 143 1.92 18.34 10.51
CA GLU A 143 1.56 19.62 11.16
C GLU A 143 1.71 19.55 12.68
#